data_AF-A0A1E1X3E3-F1
#
_entry.id   AF-A0A1E1X3E3-F1
#
_cell.length_a   1.000
_cell.length_b   1.000
_cell.length_c   1.000
_cell.angle_alpha   90.00
_cell.angle_beta   90.00
_cell.angle_gamma   90.00
#
_symmetry.space_group_name_H-M   'P 1'
#
loop_
_entity.id
_entity.type
_entity.pdbx_description
1 polymer ?
#
loop_
_entity_poly.entity_id
_entity_poly.type
_entity_poly.pdbx_seq_one_letter_code
_entity_poly.pdbx_strand_id
1 'polypeptide(L)'
;MVKIKVQCGNAVQFLVETSLSVTLDALIQDITDIYNGVLVIRLAATNIESFARRLEALTEKQPNAPKVIASTLSEPSVILGKVTAEALARVSNAQLESGKTVTKSITESTKDMLKTTLSALELPEALEGERNVLLVSMDEGDVEKSLSGDDAKLWWAGKELCRGNELRKYFGSNEKTTVTVTLSSQPPARGKSVAEAQFNEFLISRMKRQKELEELEPDEETQVHDRYSLRKYVHGLEGVKWKP
;
A
#
# COMPACT_ATOMS: atom_id res chain seq x y z
N MET A 1 -0.07 -17.30 -22.71
CA MET A 1 -0.77 -16.60 -21.61
C MET A 1 0.02 -15.35 -21.23
N VAL A 2 -0.54 -14.16 -21.45
CA VAL A 2 0.09 -12.87 -21.13
C VAL A 2 -0.13 -12.53 -19.67
N LYS A 3 0.90 -11.98 -19.03
CA LYS A 3 0.86 -11.53 -17.63
C LYS A 3 0.66 -10.02 -17.58
N ILE A 4 -0.45 -9.57 -17.01
CA ILE A 4 -0.79 -8.16 -16.88
C ILE A 4 -0.67 -7.77 -15.41
N LYS A 5 0.33 -6.94 -15.10
CA LYS A 5 0.44 -6.24 -13.82
C LYS A 5 -0.51 -5.06 -13.85
N VAL A 6 -1.57 -5.12 -13.04
CA VAL A 6 -2.54 -4.05 -12.90
C VAL A 6 -2.14 -3.19 -11.71
N GLN A 7 -2.07 -1.87 -11.93
CA GLN A 7 -1.84 -0.88 -10.89
C GLN A 7 -3.05 0.06 -10.78
N CYS A 8 -3.71 0.06 -9.63
CA CYS A 8 -4.82 0.97 -9.34
C CYS A 8 -4.33 2.01 -8.33
N GLY A 9 -4.03 3.22 -8.81
CA GLY A 9 -3.46 4.30 -8.00
C GLY A 9 -2.12 3.91 -7.35
N ASN A 10 -1.95 4.29 -6.07
CA ASN A 10 -0.70 4.02 -5.31
C ASN A 10 -0.79 2.77 -4.42
N ALA A 11 -1.99 2.25 -4.15
CA ALA A 11 -2.22 1.33 -3.03
C ALA A 11 -2.50 -0.13 -3.42
N VAL A 12 -3.02 -0.38 -4.62
CA VAL A 12 -3.44 -1.72 -5.05
C VAL A 12 -2.67 -2.11 -6.31
N GLN A 13 -1.94 -3.21 -6.23
CA GLN A 13 -1.26 -3.81 -7.37
C GLN A 13 -1.49 -5.33 -7.34
N PHE A 14 -1.88 -5.90 -8.48
CA PHE A 14 -2.07 -7.34 -8.60
C PHE A 14 -1.73 -7.81 -10.02
N LEU A 15 -1.51 -9.12 -10.16
CA LEU A 15 -1.13 -9.76 -11.41
C LEU A 15 -2.30 -10.57 -11.95
N VAL A 16 -2.65 -10.40 -13.22
CA VAL A 16 -3.69 -11.16 -13.91
C VAL A 16 -3.06 -11.89 -15.10
N GLU A 17 -3.42 -13.16 -15.30
CA GLU A 17 -3.06 -13.90 -16.51
C GLU A 17 -4.26 -13.94 -17.46
N THR A 18 -4.07 -13.49 -18.69
CA THR A 18 -5.11 -13.53 -19.73
C THR A 18 -4.54 -13.98 -21.07
N SER A 19 -5.41 -14.41 -21.99
CA SER A 19 -5.02 -14.72 -23.35
C SER A 19 -5.16 -13.49 -24.25
N LEU A 20 -4.33 -13.42 -25.29
CA LEU A 20 -4.30 -12.29 -26.22
C LEU A 20 -5.60 -12.14 -27.03
N SER A 21 -6.37 -13.22 -27.20
CA SER A 21 -7.64 -13.22 -27.92
C SER A 21 -8.81 -12.65 -27.10
N VAL A 22 -8.60 -12.30 -25.83
CA VAL A 22 -9.65 -11.70 -25.00
C VAL A 22 -9.92 -10.26 -25.46
N THR A 23 -11.20 -9.90 -25.51
CA THR A 23 -11.64 -8.54 -25.79
C THR A 23 -11.32 -7.63 -24.60
N LEU A 24 -10.96 -6.39 -24.87
CA LEU A 24 -10.68 -5.43 -23.81
C LEU A 24 -11.88 -5.19 -22.90
N ASP A 25 -13.11 -5.32 -23.40
CA ASP A 25 -14.32 -5.13 -22.58
C ASP A 25 -14.44 -6.21 -21.50
N ALA A 26 -14.24 -7.47 -21.87
CA ALA A 26 -14.24 -8.58 -20.92
C ALA A 26 -13.07 -8.43 -19.93
N LEU A 27 -11.88 -8.07 -20.42
CA LEU A 27 -10.72 -7.84 -19.55
C LEU A 27 -10.95 -6.70 -18.54
N ILE A 28 -11.51 -5.58 -19.00
CA ILE A 28 -11.80 -4.41 -18.14
C ILE A 28 -12.79 -4.81 -17.06
N GLN A 29 -13.84 -5.54 -17.41
CA GLN A 29 -14.82 -6.03 -16.45
C GLN A 29 -14.17 -6.97 -15.43
N ASP A 30 -13.40 -7.96 -15.89
CA ASP A 30 -12.72 -8.92 -15.00
C ASP A 30 -11.75 -8.22 -14.04
N ILE A 31 -10.94 -7.29 -14.56
CA ILE A 31 -10.00 -6.51 -13.74
C ILE A 31 -10.75 -5.63 -12.72
N THR A 32 -11.87 -5.05 -13.11
CA THR A 32 -12.70 -4.19 -12.25
C THR A 32 -13.34 -5.00 -11.13
N ASP A 33 -13.90 -6.18 -11.45
CA ASP A 33 -14.45 -7.12 -10.49
C ASP A 33 -13.39 -7.56 -9.47
N ILE A 34 -12.18 -7.90 -9.94
CA ILE A 34 -11.05 -8.28 -9.07
C ILE A 34 -10.66 -7.10 -8.17
N TYR A 35 -10.53 -5.89 -8.73
CA TYR A 35 -10.17 -4.70 -7.98
C TYR A 35 -11.20 -4.39 -6.87
N ASN A 36 -12.49 -4.38 -7.21
CA ASN A 36 -13.56 -4.15 -6.26
C ASN A 36 -13.60 -5.26 -5.19
N GLY A 37 -13.40 -6.53 -5.59
CA GLY A 37 -13.28 -7.65 -4.66
C GLY A 37 -12.12 -7.49 -3.67
N VAL A 38 -10.94 -7.04 -4.15
CA VAL A 38 -9.79 -6.73 -3.29
C VAL A 38 -10.11 -5.60 -2.31
N LEU A 39 -10.79 -4.55 -2.76
CA LEU A 39 -11.22 -3.45 -1.88
C LEU A 39 -12.18 -3.93 -0.79
N VAL A 40 -13.17 -4.73 -1.14
CA VAL A 40 -14.12 -5.33 -0.19
C VAL A 40 -13.40 -6.18 0.83
N ILE A 41 -12.45 -7.03 0.41
CA ILE A 41 -11.67 -7.87 1.34
C ILE A 41 -10.85 -7.01 2.31
N ARG A 42 -10.20 -5.95 1.81
CA ARG A 42 -9.41 -5.04 2.67
C ARG A 42 -10.29 -4.31 3.69
N LEU A 43 -11.42 -3.76 3.26
CA LEU A 43 -12.37 -3.09 4.14
C LEU A 43 -12.93 -4.06 5.18
N ALA A 44 -13.36 -5.24 4.73
CA ALA A 44 -13.87 -6.27 5.61
C ALA A 44 -12.83 -6.71 6.65
N ALA A 45 -11.57 -6.88 6.27
CA ALA A 45 -10.51 -7.20 7.21
C ALA A 45 -10.36 -6.12 8.29
N THR A 46 -10.34 -4.84 7.94
CA THR A 46 -10.29 -3.74 8.91
C THR A 46 -11.50 -3.74 9.85
N ASN A 47 -12.70 -3.97 9.31
CA ASN A 47 -13.92 -4.02 10.10
C ASN A 47 -13.93 -5.22 11.05
N ILE A 48 -13.52 -6.41 10.58
CA ILE A 48 -13.41 -7.63 11.39
C ILE A 48 -12.33 -7.49 12.47
N GLU A 49 -11.20 -6.84 12.18
CA GLU A 49 -10.19 -6.52 13.21
C GLU A 49 -10.76 -5.61 14.31
N SER A 50 -11.53 -4.58 13.92
CA SER A 50 -12.20 -3.72 14.90
C SER A 50 -13.21 -4.48 15.76
N PHE A 51 -13.93 -5.43 15.15
CA PHE A 51 -14.87 -6.32 15.81
C PHE A 51 -14.17 -7.29 16.77
N ALA A 52 -13.05 -7.90 16.35
CA ALA A 52 -12.23 -8.78 17.18
C ALA A 52 -11.70 -8.05 18.42
N ARG A 53 -11.25 -6.79 18.29
CA ARG A 53 -10.85 -5.97 19.45
C ARG A 53 -12.00 -5.68 20.42
N ARG A 54 -13.21 -5.44 19.92
CA ARG A 54 -14.40 -5.26 20.77
C ARG A 54 -14.75 -6.54 21.52
N LEU A 55 -14.61 -7.70 20.88
CA LEU A 55 -14.80 -9.01 21.53
C LEU A 55 -13.81 -9.24 22.68
N GLU A 56 -12.53 -8.91 22.48
CA GLU A 56 -11.52 -9.00 23.54
C GLU A 56 -11.86 -8.10 24.73
N ALA A 57 -12.25 -6.85 24.46
CA ALA A 57 -12.61 -5.88 25.51
C ALA A 57 -13.83 -6.30 26.35
N LEU A 58 -14.78 -7.04 25.77
CA LEU A 58 -15.92 -7.58 26.52
C LEU A 58 -15.52 -8.79 27.37
N THR A 59 -14.60 -9.61 26.88
CA THR A 59 -14.09 -10.79 27.58
C THR A 59 -13.25 -10.40 28.80
N GLU A 60 -12.46 -9.32 28.69
CA GLU A 60 -11.59 -8.82 29.76
C GLU A 60 -12.36 -8.16 30.92
N LYS A 61 -13.60 -7.68 30.69
CA LYS A 61 -14.45 -7.04 31.71
C LYS A 61 -15.23 -8.01 32.62
N GLN A 62 -15.13 -9.32 32.43
CA GLN A 62 -15.79 -10.35 33.25
C GLN A 62 -14.79 -11.10 34.15
N PRO A 63 -14.35 -10.56 35.31
CA PRO A 63 -13.34 -11.22 36.14
C PRO A 63 -13.88 -12.36 37.03
N ASN A 64 -15.21 -12.55 37.17
CA ASN A 64 -15.80 -13.38 38.21
C ASN A 64 -16.82 -14.44 37.73
N ALA A 65 -16.60 -15.08 36.57
CA ALA A 65 -17.30 -16.32 36.24
C ALA A 65 -16.32 -17.50 36.34
N PRO A 66 -16.71 -18.63 36.98
CA PRO A 66 -15.82 -19.77 37.13
C PRO A 66 -15.38 -20.27 35.75
N LYS A 67 -14.08 -20.57 35.66
CA LYS A 67 -13.37 -21.14 34.53
C LYS A 67 -13.92 -22.54 34.21
N VAL A 68 -15.15 -22.63 33.72
CA VAL A 68 -15.83 -23.88 33.39
C VAL A 68 -15.55 -24.18 31.91
N ILE A 69 -14.55 -25.04 31.70
CA ILE A 69 -14.47 -26.04 30.64
C ILE A 69 -14.79 -25.51 29.22
N ALA A 70 -13.87 -24.72 28.65
CA ALA A 70 -13.76 -24.56 27.20
C ALA A 70 -12.31 -24.84 26.80
N SER A 71 -11.91 -26.10 26.92
CA SER A 71 -10.64 -26.58 26.38
C SER A 71 -10.73 -26.66 24.85
N THR A 72 -9.70 -26.12 24.17
CA THR A 72 -9.23 -26.45 22.80
C THR A 72 -9.74 -25.72 21.56
N LEU A 73 -10.44 -24.60 21.65
CA LEU A 73 -10.50 -23.65 20.52
C LEU A 73 -9.97 -22.29 20.94
N SER A 74 -8.98 -21.83 20.18
CA SER A 74 -8.45 -20.47 20.19
C SER A 74 -9.59 -19.47 20.37
N GLU A 75 -9.42 -18.49 21.27
CA GLU A 75 -10.41 -17.43 21.52
C GLU A 75 -10.96 -16.89 20.18
N PRO A 76 -12.27 -16.61 20.06
CA PRO A 76 -12.91 -16.25 18.79
C PRO A 76 -12.24 -15.04 18.12
N SER A 77 -11.70 -14.10 18.92
CA SER A 77 -10.91 -12.98 18.42
C SER A 77 -9.61 -13.40 17.73
N VAL A 78 -8.91 -14.39 18.28
CA VAL A 78 -7.65 -14.92 17.72
C VAL A 78 -7.91 -15.68 16.43
N ILE A 79 -9.03 -16.40 16.32
CA ILE A 79 -9.44 -17.05 15.06
C ILE A 79 -9.69 -15.98 14.00
N LEU A 80 -10.47 -14.95 14.32
CA LEU A 80 -10.72 -13.83 13.41
C LEU A 80 -9.42 -13.12 13.00
N GLY A 81 -8.50 -12.89 13.93
CA GLY A 81 -7.19 -12.29 13.64
C GLY A 81 -6.35 -13.12 12.68
N LYS A 82 -6.35 -14.46 12.83
CA LYS A 82 -5.63 -15.35 11.90
C LYS A 82 -6.26 -15.38 10.51
N VAL A 83 -7.59 -15.47 10.44
CA VAL A 83 -8.33 -15.52 9.16
C VAL A 83 -8.22 -14.19 8.42
N THR A 84 -8.30 -13.06 9.13
CA THR A 84 -8.10 -11.73 8.52
C THR A 84 -6.69 -11.55 8.00
N ALA A 85 -5.67 -11.98 8.76
CA ALA A 85 -4.28 -11.98 8.29
C ALA A 85 -4.09 -12.86 7.06
N GLU A 86 -4.70 -14.04 7.01
CA GLU A 86 -4.68 -14.91 5.83
C GLU A 86 -5.38 -14.26 4.62
N ALA A 87 -6.55 -13.67 4.83
CA ALA A 87 -7.30 -12.97 3.78
C ALA A 87 -6.48 -11.80 3.21
N LEU A 88 -5.87 -10.97 4.07
CA LEU A 88 -4.99 -9.88 3.65
C LEU A 88 -3.77 -10.40 2.91
N ALA A 89 -3.17 -11.50 3.36
CA ALA A 89 -2.04 -12.11 2.65
C ALA A 89 -2.41 -12.51 1.22
N ARG A 90 -3.63 -13.03 0.99
CA ARG A 90 -4.14 -13.44 -0.34
C ARG A 90 -4.38 -12.27 -1.31
N VAL A 91 -4.63 -11.05 -0.81
CA VAL A 91 -4.81 -9.83 -1.63
C VAL A 91 -3.70 -8.79 -1.46
N SER A 92 -2.62 -9.17 -0.79
CA SER A 92 -1.46 -8.31 -0.57
C SER A 92 -0.65 -8.11 -1.85
N ASN A 93 0.04 -6.98 -1.94
CA ASN A 93 0.97 -6.69 -3.04
C ASN A 93 2.13 -7.71 -3.09
N ALA A 94 2.40 -8.44 -2.00
CA ALA A 94 3.42 -9.49 -1.95
C ALA A 94 3.09 -10.69 -2.88
N GLN A 95 1.80 -10.92 -3.18
CA GLN A 95 1.40 -11.95 -4.15
C GLN A 95 1.99 -11.66 -5.54
N LEU A 96 2.08 -10.38 -5.90
CA LEU A 96 2.65 -9.94 -7.17
C LEU A 96 4.16 -10.17 -7.24
N GLU A 97 4.88 -9.93 -6.15
CA GLU A 97 6.33 -10.22 -6.05
C GLU A 97 6.62 -11.72 -6.15
N SER A 98 5.72 -12.55 -5.59
CA SER A 98 5.80 -14.00 -5.73
C SER A 98 5.38 -14.52 -7.12
N GLY A 99 4.95 -13.63 -8.02
CA GLY A 99 4.50 -13.98 -9.38
C GLY A 99 3.18 -14.75 -9.44
N LYS A 100 2.43 -14.80 -8.33
CA LYS A 100 1.12 -15.44 -8.24
C LYS A 100 0.06 -14.53 -8.82
N THR A 101 -0.85 -15.11 -9.59
CA THR A 101 -1.97 -14.40 -10.19
C THR A 101 -3.15 -14.31 -9.25
N VAL A 102 -3.81 -13.16 -9.26
CA VAL A 102 -5.07 -12.94 -8.56
C VAL A 102 -6.18 -13.12 -9.59
N THR A 103 -6.94 -14.20 -9.42
CA THR A 103 -8.10 -14.54 -10.24
C THR A 103 -9.37 -14.20 -9.48
N LYS A 104 -10.47 -13.94 -10.18
CA LYS A 104 -11.81 -13.73 -9.60
C LYS A 104 -12.21 -14.83 -8.59
N SER A 105 -11.83 -16.08 -8.86
CA SER A 105 -12.06 -17.19 -7.92
C SER A 105 -11.34 -17.05 -6.59
N ILE A 106 -10.15 -16.44 -6.56
CA ILE A 106 -9.39 -16.21 -5.32
C ILE A 106 -10.09 -15.14 -4.48
N THR A 107 -10.59 -14.08 -5.11
CA THR A 107 -11.33 -13.02 -4.40
C THR A 107 -12.65 -13.55 -3.83
N GLU A 108 -13.41 -14.33 -4.61
CA GLU A 108 -14.67 -14.95 -4.17
C GLU A 108 -14.41 -15.97 -3.05
N SER A 109 -13.44 -16.87 -3.22
CA SER A 109 -13.06 -17.84 -2.20
C SER A 109 -12.61 -17.18 -0.89
N THR A 110 -11.92 -16.05 -0.97
CA THR A 110 -11.48 -15.31 0.23
C THR A 110 -12.67 -14.63 0.92
N LYS A 111 -13.63 -14.10 0.16
CA LYS A 111 -14.89 -13.56 0.70
C LYS A 111 -15.68 -14.65 1.43
N ASP A 112 -15.82 -15.83 0.83
CA ASP A 112 -16.55 -16.95 1.41
C ASP A 112 -15.86 -17.50 2.66
N MET A 113 -14.52 -17.52 2.68
CA MET A 113 -13.75 -17.87 3.87
C MET A 113 -14.05 -16.92 5.05
N LEU A 114 -14.09 -15.61 4.79
CA LEU A 114 -14.44 -14.61 5.81
C LEU A 114 -15.89 -14.74 6.28
N LYS A 115 -16.84 -14.98 5.37
CA LYS A 115 -18.25 -15.19 5.73
C LYS A 115 -18.48 -16.46 6.54
N THR A 116 -17.85 -17.56 6.12
CA THR A 116 -18.01 -18.87 6.77
C THR A 116 -17.47 -18.81 8.18
N THR A 117 -16.31 -18.17 8.37
CA THR A 117 -15.72 -17.99 9.70
C THR A 117 -16.56 -17.08 10.58
N LEU A 118 -17.06 -15.95 10.07
CA LEU A 118 -17.99 -15.08 10.79
C LEU A 118 -19.29 -15.80 11.20
N SER A 119 -19.82 -16.66 10.34
CA SER A 119 -21.08 -17.38 10.61
C SER A 119 -20.90 -18.56 11.57
N ALA A 120 -19.73 -19.21 11.56
CA ALA A 120 -19.43 -20.35 12.42
C ALA A 120 -19.04 -19.97 13.85
N LEU A 121 -18.73 -18.70 14.11
CA LEU A 121 -18.37 -18.22 15.44
C LEU A 121 -19.61 -18.05 16.31
N GLU A 122 -19.62 -18.75 17.44
CA GLU A 122 -20.60 -18.54 18.52
C GLU A 122 -20.26 -17.23 19.24
N LEU A 123 -21.13 -16.24 19.10
CA LEU A 123 -20.93 -14.88 19.60
C LEU A 123 -22.03 -14.53 20.62
N PRO A 124 -21.74 -13.66 21.60
CA PRO A 124 -22.79 -13.13 22.48
C PRO A 124 -23.87 -12.38 21.68
N GLU A 125 -25.14 -12.53 22.06
CA GLU A 125 -26.33 -11.97 21.37
C GLU A 125 -26.21 -10.46 21.07
N ALA A 126 -25.55 -9.71 21.96
CA ALA A 126 -25.31 -8.27 21.79
C ALA A 126 -24.47 -7.90 20.56
N LEU A 127 -23.66 -8.82 20.03
CA LEU A 127 -22.76 -8.61 18.89
C LEU A 127 -23.23 -9.31 17.61
N GLU A 128 -24.33 -10.06 17.65
CA GLU A 128 -24.93 -10.66 16.46
C GLU A 128 -25.44 -9.61 15.48
N GLY A 129 -25.95 -8.48 15.99
CA GLY A 129 -26.34 -7.33 15.16
C GLY A 129 -25.17 -6.78 14.35
N GLU A 130 -24.02 -6.56 15.00
CA GLU A 130 -22.80 -6.11 14.31
C GLU A 130 -22.29 -7.14 13.30
N ARG A 131 -22.31 -8.44 13.66
CA ARG A 131 -21.95 -9.53 12.74
C ARG A 131 -22.80 -9.49 11.46
N ASN A 132 -24.11 -9.34 11.61
CA ASN A 132 -25.01 -9.32 10.46
C ASN A 132 -24.76 -8.10 9.56
N VAL A 133 -24.47 -6.94 10.15
CA VAL A 133 -24.06 -5.73 9.39
C VAL A 133 -22.76 -5.97 8.63
N LEU A 134 -21.76 -6.63 9.24
CA LEU A 134 -20.53 -7.00 8.55
C LEU A 134 -20.80 -7.94 7.38
N LEU A 135 -21.62 -8.96 7.57
CA LEU A 135 -21.98 -9.92 6.52
C LEU A 135 -22.65 -9.23 5.33
N VAL A 136 -23.60 -8.34 5.60
CA VAL A 136 -24.31 -7.54 4.59
C VAL A 136 -23.33 -6.61 3.85
N SER A 137 -22.44 -5.92 4.57
CA SER A 137 -21.47 -5.01 3.96
C SER A 137 -20.53 -5.72 2.97
N MET A 138 -20.19 -6.97 3.24
CA MET A 138 -19.39 -7.77 2.33
C MET A 138 -20.19 -8.12 1.07
N ASP A 139 -21.51 -8.30 1.17
CA ASP A 139 -22.39 -8.65 0.05
C ASP A 139 -22.79 -7.48 -0.83
N GLU A 140 -23.08 -6.32 -0.24
CA GLU A 140 -23.41 -5.11 -1.01
C GLU A 140 -22.19 -4.57 -1.76
N GLY A 141 -20.98 -4.83 -1.26
CA GLY A 141 -19.74 -4.45 -1.95
C GLY A 141 -19.54 -2.93 -2.06
N ASP A 142 -20.26 -2.16 -1.25
CA ASP A 142 -20.21 -0.70 -1.27
C ASP A 142 -18.95 -0.23 -0.54
N VAL A 143 -17.91 0.05 -1.33
CA VAL A 143 -16.60 0.48 -0.83
C VAL A 143 -16.24 1.82 -1.44
N GLU A 144 -15.71 2.72 -0.61
CA GLU A 144 -15.17 3.98 -1.07
C GLU A 144 -14.12 3.74 -2.18
N LYS A 145 -14.33 4.37 -3.34
CA LYS A 145 -13.51 4.23 -4.57
C LYS A 145 -13.70 2.91 -5.34
N SER A 146 -14.84 2.23 -5.17
CA SER A 146 -15.30 1.24 -6.13
C SER A 146 -15.36 1.87 -7.53
N LEU A 147 -14.90 1.13 -8.54
CA LEU A 147 -14.99 1.56 -9.93
C LEU A 147 -16.18 0.84 -10.56
N SER A 148 -17.06 1.60 -11.20
CA SER A 148 -18.10 1.03 -12.07
C SER A 148 -17.46 0.48 -13.34
N GLY A 149 -18.01 -0.62 -13.85
CA GLY A 149 -17.58 -1.23 -15.10
C GLY A 149 -17.62 -0.26 -16.29
N ASP A 150 -18.43 0.81 -16.24
CA ASP A 150 -18.51 1.83 -17.30
C ASP A 150 -17.47 2.94 -17.17
N ASP A 151 -17.10 3.30 -15.94
CA ASP A 151 -16.10 4.35 -15.68
C ASP A 151 -14.66 3.84 -15.69
N ALA A 152 -14.49 2.52 -15.60
CA ALA A 152 -13.19 1.86 -15.57
C ALA A 152 -12.46 1.97 -16.92
N LYS A 153 -11.31 2.65 -16.94
CA LYS A 153 -10.45 2.73 -18.13
C LYS A 153 -9.09 2.12 -17.83
N LEU A 154 -8.57 1.36 -18.79
CA LEU A 154 -7.22 0.81 -18.74
C LEU A 154 -6.28 1.68 -19.54
N TRP A 155 -5.13 1.97 -18.95
CA TRP A 155 -4.10 2.80 -19.55
C TRP A 155 -2.79 2.02 -19.63
N TRP A 156 -2.22 1.96 -20.83
CA TRP A 156 -0.93 1.35 -21.08
C TRP A 156 0.02 2.36 -21.72
N ALA A 157 1.22 2.53 -21.15
CA ALA A 157 2.22 3.48 -21.63
C ALA A 157 1.67 4.91 -21.87
N GLY A 158 0.71 5.35 -21.04
CA GLY A 158 0.07 6.66 -21.15
C GLY A 158 -0.97 6.80 -22.26
N LYS A 159 -1.37 5.71 -22.92
CA LYS A 159 -2.48 5.64 -23.87
C LYS A 159 -3.64 4.83 -23.28
N GLU A 160 -4.86 5.30 -23.51
CA GLU A 160 -6.08 4.57 -23.16
C GLU A 160 -6.22 3.34 -24.08
N LEU A 161 -6.52 2.18 -23.50
CA LEU A 161 -6.86 0.98 -24.23
C LEU A 161 -8.35 1.03 -24.59
N CYS A 162 -8.67 1.31 -25.85
CA CYS A 162 -10.05 1.48 -26.29
C CYS A 162 -10.84 0.16 -26.25
N ARG A 163 -11.99 0.22 -25.59
CA ARG A 163 -13.05 -0.80 -25.56
C ARG A 163 -13.39 -1.34 -26.96
N GLY A 164 -13.79 -2.61 -27.04
CA GLY A 164 -14.15 -3.32 -28.26
C GLY A 164 -13.00 -3.89 -29.11
N ASN A 165 -11.73 -3.64 -28.79
CA ASN A 165 -10.59 -4.26 -29.49
C ASN A 165 -10.05 -5.48 -28.72
N GLU A 166 -9.35 -6.37 -29.42
CA GLU A 166 -8.58 -7.45 -28.80
C GLU A 166 -7.24 -6.94 -28.25
N LEU A 167 -6.73 -7.62 -27.21
CA LEU A 167 -5.41 -7.37 -26.64
C LEU A 167 -4.27 -7.53 -27.67
N ARG A 168 -4.44 -8.40 -28.66
CA ARG A 168 -3.49 -8.60 -29.79
C ARG A 168 -3.13 -7.31 -30.51
N LYS A 169 -4.07 -6.36 -30.63
CA LYS A 169 -3.85 -5.11 -31.35
C LYS A 169 -2.82 -4.20 -30.66
N TYR A 170 -2.70 -4.30 -29.34
CA TYR A 170 -1.80 -3.47 -28.54
C TYR A 170 -0.50 -4.18 -28.18
N PHE A 171 -0.59 -5.46 -27.82
CA PHE A 171 0.55 -6.24 -27.33
C PHE A 171 1.18 -7.16 -28.40
N GLY A 172 0.60 -7.22 -29.59
CA GLY A 172 1.06 -8.06 -30.69
C GLY A 172 0.75 -9.54 -30.47
N SER A 173 1.62 -10.41 -30.99
CA SER A 173 1.48 -11.88 -30.91
C SER A 173 2.30 -12.52 -29.79
N ASN A 174 3.00 -11.72 -28.97
CA ASN A 174 3.91 -12.26 -27.97
C ASN A 174 3.20 -12.59 -26.65
N GLU A 175 2.94 -13.88 -26.47
CA GLU A 175 2.28 -14.41 -25.28
C GLU A 175 3.17 -14.51 -24.04
N LYS A 176 4.49 -14.29 -24.12
CA LYS A 176 5.39 -14.30 -22.96
C LYS A 176 5.59 -12.91 -22.35
N THR A 177 4.86 -11.91 -22.82
CA THR A 177 5.05 -10.52 -22.40
C THR A 177 4.44 -10.27 -21.02
N THR A 178 5.20 -9.61 -20.15
CA THR A 178 4.69 -9.03 -18.90
C THR A 178 4.44 -7.55 -19.12
N VAL A 179 3.20 -7.10 -18.95
CA VAL A 179 2.80 -5.71 -19.22
C VAL A 179 2.32 -5.06 -17.93
N THR A 180 2.72 -3.82 -17.66
CA THR A 180 2.11 -3.02 -16.59
C THR A 180 1.06 -2.09 -17.15
N VAL A 181 -0.16 -2.18 -16.63
CA VAL A 181 -1.33 -1.40 -17.04
C VAL A 181 -1.91 -0.73 -15.80
N THR A 182 -2.37 0.50 -15.93
CA THR A 182 -3.02 1.24 -14.84
C THR A 182 -4.53 1.29 -15.04
N LEU A 183 -5.29 0.94 -14.00
CA LEU A 183 -6.76 1.04 -13.99
C LEU A 183 -7.15 2.34 -13.26
N SER A 184 -7.85 3.22 -13.95
CA SER A 184 -8.33 4.49 -13.39
C SER A 184 -9.40 5.11 -14.27
N SER A 185 -10.35 5.84 -13.67
CA SER A 185 -11.34 6.63 -14.42
C SER A 185 -10.70 7.80 -15.18
N GLN A 186 -9.71 8.44 -14.56
CA GLN A 186 -8.93 9.53 -15.15
C GLN A 186 -7.58 9.04 -15.69
N PRO A 187 -6.95 9.77 -16.64
CA PRO A 187 -5.61 9.44 -17.11
C PRO A 187 -4.59 9.39 -15.97
N PRO A 188 -3.67 8.40 -15.98
CA PRO A 188 -2.59 8.32 -15.02
C PRO A 188 -1.74 9.58 -15.10
N ALA A 189 -1.41 10.16 -13.95
CA ALA A 189 -0.47 11.28 -13.89
C ALA A 189 0.87 10.83 -14.50
N ARG A 190 1.26 11.42 -15.63
CA ARG A 190 2.51 11.07 -16.31
C ARG A 190 3.71 11.37 -15.40
N GLY A 191 4.50 10.35 -15.09
CA GLY A 191 5.93 10.47 -14.76
C GLY A 191 6.31 11.24 -13.48
N LYS A 192 5.36 11.56 -12.59
CA LYS A 192 5.66 12.40 -11.44
C LYS A 192 6.00 11.65 -10.16
N SER A 193 5.27 10.60 -9.79
CA SER A 193 5.40 10.05 -8.42
C SER A 193 6.76 9.43 -8.07
N VAL A 194 7.40 8.68 -8.98
CA VAL A 194 8.67 7.98 -8.65
C VAL A 194 9.88 8.91 -8.82
N ALA A 195 9.90 9.73 -9.87
CA ALA A 195 10.95 10.71 -10.07
C ALA A 195 10.89 11.84 -9.03
N GLU A 196 9.70 12.31 -8.65
CA GLU A 196 9.53 13.30 -7.57
C GLU A 196 9.86 12.70 -6.21
N ALA A 197 9.51 11.43 -5.92
CA ALA A 197 9.89 10.81 -4.65
C ALA A 197 11.42 10.74 -4.48
N GLN A 198 12.13 10.29 -5.52
CA GLN A 198 13.60 10.24 -5.53
C GLN A 198 14.22 11.65 -5.50
N PHE A 199 13.63 12.61 -6.21
CA PHE A 199 14.07 14.01 -6.20
C PHE A 199 13.81 14.70 -4.85
N ASN A 200 12.69 14.39 -4.20
CA ASN A 200 12.35 14.90 -2.87
C ASN A 200 13.28 14.32 -1.81
N GLU A 201 13.59 13.02 -1.87
CA GLU A 201 14.57 12.39 -0.98
C GLU A 201 15.98 13.00 -1.15
N PHE A 202 16.38 13.26 -2.39
CA PHE A 202 17.60 13.99 -2.71
C PHE A 202 17.60 15.42 -2.13
N LEU A 203 16.48 16.15 -2.28
CA LEU A 203 16.32 17.49 -1.71
C LEU A 203 16.40 17.47 -0.17
N ILE A 204 15.73 16.54 0.48
CA ILE A 204 15.76 16.38 1.95
C ILE A 204 17.18 16.09 2.42
N SER A 205 17.90 15.19 1.74
CA SER A 205 19.29 14.86 2.08
C SER A 205 20.21 16.07 1.94
N ARG A 206 20.02 16.87 0.89
CA ARG A 206 20.81 18.09 0.65
C ARG A 206 20.53 19.17 1.70
N MET A 207 19.26 19.38 2.03
CA MET A 207 18.83 20.34 3.07
C MET A 207 19.37 19.94 4.44
N LYS A 208 19.30 18.65 4.80
CA LYS A 208 19.85 18.13 6.05
C LYS A 208 21.36 18.39 6.13
N ARG A 209 22.10 18.11 5.06
CA ARG A 209 23.55 18.36 5.00
C ARG A 209 23.89 19.85 5.09
N GLN A 210 23.09 20.73 4.50
CA GLN A 210 23.28 22.19 4.65
C GLN A 210 23.07 22.62 6.09
N LYS A 211 22.02 22.13 6.75
CA LYS A 211 21.74 22.44 8.15
C LYS A 211 22.83 21.92 9.09
N GLU A 212 23.35 20.72 8.84
CA GLU A 212 24.50 20.17 9.59
C GLU A 212 25.76 21.02 9.40
N LEU A 213 25.98 21.59 8.21
CA LEU A 213 27.09 22.52 7.96
C LEU A 213 26.88 23.86 8.66
N GLU A 214 25.68 24.42 8.58
CA GLU A 214 25.30 25.68 9.22
C GLU A 214 25.38 25.56 10.76
N GLU A 215 25.01 24.41 11.34
CA GLU A 215 25.16 24.15 12.78
C GLU A 215 26.64 23.99 13.22
N LEU A 216 27.50 23.56 12.30
CA LEU A 216 28.95 23.46 12.52
C LEU A 216 29.70 24.76 12.23
N GLU A 217 29.05 25.77 11.63
CA GLU A 217 29.63 27.09 11.50
C GLU A 217 29.76 27.69 12.91
N PRO A 218 30.99 27.90 13.40
CA PRO A 218 31.17 28.49 14.73
C PRO A 218 30.58 29.89 14.74
N ASP A 219 29.81 30.23 15.78
CA ASP A 219 29.26 31.57 15.98
C ASP A 219 30.35 32.62 15.70
N GLU A 220 30.09 33.54 14.76
CA GLU A 220 31.04 34.58 14.35
C GLU A 220 31.58 35.41 15.54
N GLU A 221 30.90 35.37 16.69
CA GLU A 221 31.32 36.00 17.94
C GLU A 221 32.57 35.35 18.59
N THR A 222 32.94 34.13 18.20
CA THR A 222 34.15 33.45 18.75
C THR A 222 35.41 33.60 17.90
N GLN A 223 35.32 34.09 16.66
CA GLN A 223 36.50 34.36 15.81
C GLN A 223 36.96 35.81 15.93
N VAL A 224 37.30 36.24 17.15
CA VAL A 224 38.19 37.39 17.32
C VAL A 224 39.62 36.90 17.07
N HIS A 225 39.98 36.67 15.81
CA HIS A 225 41.39 36.56 15.45
C HIS A 225 42.06 37.90 15.76
N ASP A 226 42.83 37.93 16.85
CA ASP A 226 43.49 39.11 17.38
C ASP A 226 44.46 39.70 16.34
N ARG A 227 43.98 40.66 15.54
CA ARG A 227 44.72 41.39 14.50
C ARG A 227 46.00 42.04 15.05
N TYR A 228 46.04 42.32 16.35
CA TYR A 228 47.19 42.90 17.03
C TYR A 228 48.33 41.87 17.19
N SER A 229 47.99 40.62 17.50
CA SER A 229 48.97 39.53 17.63
C SER A 229 49.71 39.27 16.31
N LEU A 230 48.97 39.21 15.20
CA LEU A 230 49.53 39.02 13.85
C LEU A 230 50.43 40.17 13.41
N ARG A 231 50.08 41.43 13.72
CA ARG A 231 50.97 42.58 13.45
C ARG A 231 52.29 42.50 14.20
N LYS A 232 52.28 42.01 15.44
CA LYS A 232 53.49 41.85 16.26
C LYS A 232 54.48 40.84 15.67
N TYR A 233 53.97 39.74 15.10
CA TYR A 233 54.82 38.74 14.43
C TYR A 233 55.40 39.24 13.10
N VAL A 234 54.65 40.07 12.36
CA VAL A 234 55.09 40.62 11.06
C VAL A 234 56.14 41.73 11.21
N HIS A 235 56.10 42.50 12.29
CA HIS A 235 57.05 43.60 12.54
C HIS A 235 58.29 43.19 13.36
N GLY A 236 58.66 41.91 13.37
CA GLY A 236 59.85 41.36 14.06
C GLY A 236 61.21 41.83 13.51
N LEU A 237 61.39 43.13 13.26
CA LEU A 237 62.58 43.75 12.68
C LEU A 237 63.12 44.91 13.53
N GLU A 238 63.04 44.82 14.87
CA GLU A 238 63.65 45.79 15.79
C GLU A 238 65.14 45.48 16.08
N GLY A 239 65.97 45.29 15.05
CA GLY A 239 67.39 44.97 15.29
C GLY A 239 68.36 45.02 14.13
N VAL A 240 67.93 45.41 12.91
CA VAL A 240 68.83 45.35 11.74
C VAL A 240 69.68 46.63 11.67
N LYS A 241 70.93 46.56 12.17
CA LYS A 241 71.95 47.59 11.98
C LYS A 241 72.63 47.39 10.62
N TRP A 242 72.31 48.24 9.65
CA TRP A 242 73.08 48.34 8.40
C TRP A 242 74.34 49.16 8.68
N LYS A 243 75.53 48.56 8.47
CA LYS A 243 76.80 49.30 8.47
C LYS A 243 77.06 49.86 7.06
N PRO A 244 77.67 51.06 6.96
CA PRO A 244 77.96 51.72 5.69
C PRO A 244 78.98 50.95 4.84
#